data_AF-A0A9E2J6K7-F1
#
_entry.id   AF-A0A9E2J6K7-F1
#
_cell.length_a   1.000
_cell.length_b   1.000
_cell.length_c   1.000
_cell.angle_alpha   90.00
_cell.angle_beta   90.00
_cell.angle_gamma   90.00
#
_symmetry.space_group_name_H-M   'P 1'
#
loop_
_entity.id
_entity.type
_entity.pdbx_description
1 polymer ?
#
loop_
_entity_poly.entity_id
_entity_poly.type
_entity_poly.pdbx_seq_one_letter_code
_entity_poly.pdbx_strand_id
1 'polypeptide(L)'
;MNKSATIQARIDPNVKNKAQKILNKLNITMSEAISIFLTQVSLNKGIPFEIRIPNELTEETLLKSEKGENLHIVSDKKQLFKELSN
;
A
#
# COMPACT_ATOMS: atom_id res chain seq x y z
N MET A 1 -25.08 14.94 3.79
CA MET A 1 -24.66 15.69 2.58
C MET A 1 -24.70 14.73 1.41
N ASN A 2 -25.44 15.05 0.35
CA ASN A 2 -25.52 14.20 -0.82
C ASN A 2 -24.21 14.31 -1.61
N LYS A 3 -23.60 13.17 -1.96
CA LYS A 3 -22.43 13.12 -2.85
C LYS A 3 -22.89 13.57 -4.24
N SER A 4 -22.59 14.81 -4.64
CA SER A 4 -23.03 15.40 -5.91
C SER A 4 -21.98 15.39 -7.02
N ALA A 5 -20.72 15.12 -6.69
CA ALA A 5 -19.63 15.05 -7.65
C ALA A 5 -19.54 13.65 -8.29
N THR A 6 -19.44 13.62 -9.61
CA THR A 6 -19.30 12.38 -10.40
C THR A 6 -17.85 12.22 -10.87
N ILE A 7 -17.32 11.00 -10.74
CA ILE A 7 -15.98 10.64 -11.24
C ILE A 7 -16.14 9.67 -12.41
N GLN A 8 -15.54 10.01 -13.55
CA GLN A 8 -15.47 9.15 -14.72
C GLN A 8 -14.01 8.94 -15.11
N ALA A 9 -13.59 7.69 -15.24
CA ALA A 9 -12.23 7.32 -15.62
C ALA A 9 -12.25 6.16 -16.60
N ARG A 10 -11.35 6.20 -17.60
CA ARG A 10 -11.10 5.05 -18.48
C ARG A 10 -10.10 4.13 -17.79
N ILE A 11 -10.38 2.83 -17.82
CA ILE A 11 -9.55 1.79 -17.20
C ILE A 11 -9.58 0.54 -18.08
N ASP A 12 -8.50 -0.22 -18.06
CA ASP A 12 -8.46 -1.55 -18.67
C ASP A 12 -9.59 -2.44 -18.08
N PRO A 13 -10.44 -3.07 -18.92
CA PRO A 13 -11.52 -3.95 -18.46
C PRO A 13 -11.05 -5.10 -17.57
N ASN A 14 -9.87 -5.67 -17.83
CA ASN A 14 -9.30 -6.74 -17.03
C ASN A 14 -8.94 -6.26 -15.63
N VAL A 15 -8.35 -5.06 -15.52
CA VAL A 15 -8.03 -4.45 -14.21
C VAL A 15 -9.31 -4.19 -13.43
N LYS A 16 -10.33 -3.59 -14.08
CA LYS A 16 -11.66 -3.37 -13.47
C LYS A 16 -12.26 -4.66 -12.93
N ASN A 17 -12.26 -5.72 -13.74
CA ASN A 17 -12.84 -7.01 -13.36
C ASN A 17 -12.10 -7.68 -12.20
N LYS A 18 -10.76 -7.62 -12.19
CA LYS A 18 -9.94 -8.14 -11.08
C LYS A 18 -10.21 -7.38 -9.78
N ALA A 19 -10.20 -6.05 -9.82
CA ALA A 19 -10.50 -5.22 -8.67
C ALA A 19 -11.91 -5.47 -8.13
N GLN A 20 -12.92 -5.52 -9.01
CA GLN A 20 -14.31 -5.77 -8.61
C GLN A 20 -14.48 -7.11 -7.88
N LYS A 21 -13.81 -8.17 -8.35
CA LYS A 21 -13.87 -9.49 -7.68
C LYS A 21 -13.33 -9.44 -6.25
N ILE A 22 -12.24 -8.69 -6.01
CA ILE A 22 -11.65 -8.54 -4.68
C ILE A 22 -12.57 -7.69 -3.79
N LEU A 23 -13.02 -6.54 -4.28
CA LEU A 23 -13.89 -5.64 -3.53
C LEU A 23 -15.22 -6.31 -3.14
N ASN A 24 -15.80 -7.13 -4.02
CA ASN A 24 -17.00 -7.91 -3.71
C ASN A 24 -16.78 -8.90 -2.56
N LYS A 25 -15.60 -9.53 -2.45
CA LYS A 25 -15.27 -10.41 -1.31
C LYS A 25 -15.18 -9.64 0.01
N LEU A 26 -14.87 -8.35 -0.07
CA LEU A 26 -14.80 -7.45 1.08
C LEU A 26 -16.15 -6.77 1.37
N ASN A 27 -17.20 -7.07 0.60
CA ASN A 27 -18.51 -6.39 0.63
C ASN A 27 -18.41 -4.87 0.43
N ILE A 28 -17.49 -4.44 -0.44
CA ILE A 28 -17.27 -3.04 -0.80
C ILE A 28 -17.55 -2.86 -2.29
N THR A 29 -18.27 -1.80 -2.65
CA THR A 29 -18.51 -1.42 -4.04
C THR A 29 -17.32 -0.65 -4.63
N MET A 30 -17.23 -0.60 -5.96
CA MET A 30 -16.18 0.18 -6.63
C MET A 30 -16.21 1.67 -6.23
N SER A 31 -17.42 2.26 -6.11
CA SER A 31 -17.59 3.65 -5.71
C SER A 31 -17.16 3.93 -4.28
N GLU A 32 -17.36 2.98 -3.37
CA GLU A 32 -16.88 3.08 -1.99
C GLU A 32 -15.36 2.99 -1.93
N ALA A 33 -14.76 2.06 -2.65
CA ALA A 33 -13.30 1.94 -2.73
C ALA A 33 -12.65 3.23 -3.26
N ILE A 34 -13.22 3.83 -4.31
CA ILE A 34 -12.76 5.12 -4.85
C ILE A 34 -12.95 6.24 -3.80
N SER A 35 -14.08 6.27 -3.10
CA SER A 35 -14.31 7.25 -2.02
C SER A 35 -13.26 7.12 -0.90
N ILE A 36 -12.95 5.89 -0.49
CA ILE A 36 -11.94 5.60 0.53
C ILE A 36 -10.56 6.06 0.06
N PHE A 37 -10.17 5.72 -1.18
CA PHE A 37 -8.90 6.16 -1.77
C PHE A 37 -8.76 7.70 -1.72
N LEU A 38 -9.76 8.44 -2.20
CA LEU A 38 -9.71 9.91 -2.20
C LEU A 38 -9.70 10.51 -0.80
N THR A 39 -10.42 9.89 0.14
CA THR A 39 -10.38 10.29 1.55
C THR A 39 -8.97 10.12 2.12
N GLN A 40 -8.32 9.00 1.82
CA GLN A 40 -6.95 8.73 2.25
C GLN A 40 -5.95 9.70 1.60
N VAL A 41 -6.12 10.05 0.33
CA VAL A 41 -5.32 11.09 -0.33
C VAL A 41 -5.43 12.43 0.40
N SER A 42 -6.67 12.83 0.73
CA SER A 42 -6.93 14.09 1.44
C SER A 42 -6.37 14.09 2.86
N LEU A 43 -6.48 12.98 3.59
CA LEU A 43 -6.01 12.87 4.98
C LEU A 43 -4.48 12.89 5.05
N ASN A 44 -3.81 12.16 4.16
CA ASN A 44 -2.36 11.99 4.21
C ASN A 44 -1.60 13.05 3.38
N LYS A 45 -2.31 13.96 2.70
CA LYS A 45 -1.73 14.95 1.77
C LYS A 45 -0.78 14.31 0.75
N GLY A 46 -1.12 13.13 0.27
CA GLY A 46 -0.25 12.31 -0.57
C GLY A 46 -0.94 11.01 -0.99
N ILE A 47 -0.32 10.24 -1.87
CA ILE A 47 -0.92 8.98 -2.34
C ILE A 47 -0.82 7.93 -1.22
N PRO A 48 -1.93 7.25 -0.86
CA PRO A 48 -2.02 6.40 0.31
C PRO A 48 -1.47 4.98 0.09
N PHE A 49 -0.45 4.89 -0.76
CA PHE A 49 0.38 3.71 -0.97
C PHE A 49 1.72 4.18 -1.51
N GLU A 50 2.74 3.37 -1.31
CA GLU A 50 4.10 3.71 -1.73
C GLU A 50 4.20 3.72 -3.26
N ILE A 51 4.44 4.90 -3.84
CA ILE A 51 4.78 5.04 -5.26
C ILE A 51 6.29 5.13 -5.36
N ARG A 52 6.94 3.98 -5.46
CA ARG A 52 8.38 3.90 -5.71
C ARG A 52 8.68 2.78 -6.69
N ILE A 53 9.55 3.08 -7.65
CA ILE A 53 10.45 2.06 -8.18
C ILE A 53 11.58 2.01 -7.15
N PRO A 54 11.80 0.90 -6.44
CA PRO A 54 12.94 0.78 -5.55
C PRO A 54 14.21 1.13 -6.32
N ASN A 55 15.09 1.93 -5.73
CA ASN A 55 16.43 2.07 -6.29
C ASN A 55 17.18 0.73 -6.14
N GLU A 56 18.26 0.54 -6.90
CA GLU A 56 19.01 -0.73 -6.92
C GLU A 56 19.38 -1.22 -5.50
N LEU A 57 19.78 -0.31 -4.61
CA LEU A 57 20.12 -0.64 -3.23
C LEU A 57 18.90 -1.14 -2.42
N THR A 58 17.75 -0.50 -2.55
CA THR A 58 16.52 -0.91 -1.87
C THR A 58 16.02 -2.24 -2.41
N GLU A 59 16.07 -2.43 -3.74
CA GLU A 59 15.69 -3.68 -4.39
C GLU A 59 16.57 -4.85 -3.92
N GLU A 60 17.90 -4.68 -3.96
CA GLU A 60 18.86 -5.68 -3.51
C GLU A 60 18.68 -6.01 -2.01
N THR A 61 18.46 -4.99 -1.17
CA THR A 61 18.26 -5.17 0.27
C THR A 61 16.99 -5.98 0.56
N LEU A 62 15.89 -5.70 -0.14
CA LEU A 62 14.64 -6.46 -0.01
C LEU A 62 14.85 -7.92 -0.43
N LEU A 63 15.51 -8.16 -1.56
CA LEU A 63 15.80 -9.52 -2.05
C LEU A 63 16.68 -10.32 -1.09
N LYS A 64 17.71 -9.70 -0.48
CA LYS A 64 18.54 -10.33 0.55
C LYS A 64 17.73 -10.68 1.79
N SER A 65 16.91 -9.73 2.27
CA SER A 65 16.04 -9.92 3.43
C SER A 65 15.05 -11.07 3.23
N GLU A 66 14.43 -11.19 2.05
CA GLU A 66 13.50 -12.28 1.72
C GLU A 66 14.18 -13.66 1.70
N LYS A 67 15.47 -13.71 1.36
CA LYS A 67 16.30 -14.92 1.39
C LYS A 67 16.85 -15.26 2.78
N GLY A 68 16.59 -14.43 3.78
CA GLY A 68 17.15 -14.61 5.12
C GLY A 68 18.59 -14.12 5.28
N GLU A 69 19.10 -13.38 4.31
CA GLU A 69 20.47 -12.84 4.31
C GLU A 69 20.49 -11.47 5.01
N ASN A 70 21.57 -11.18 5.74
CA ASN A 70 21.76 -9.92 6.48
C ASN A 70 20.62 -9.53 7.43
N LEU A 71 19.91 -10.53 7.97
CA LEU A 71 18.88 -10.30 8.98
C LEU A 71 19.49 -10.21 10.38
N HIS A 72 19.07 -9.19 11.13
CA HIS A 72 19.34 -9.07 12.55
C HIS A 72 18.10 -9.47 13.34
N ILE A 73 18.16 -10.61 14.03
CA ILE A 73 17.06 -11.12 14.84
C ILE A 73 17.28 -10.69 16.28
N VAL A 74 16.28 -10.03 16.86
CA VAL A 74 16.28 -9.57 18.24
C VAL A 74 15.13 -10.19 19.00
N SER A 75 15.35 -10.43 20.30
CA SER A 75 14.39 -11.14 21.14
C SER A 75 13.27 -10.24 21.67
N ASP A 76 13.54 -8.94 21.82
CA ASP A 76 12.55 -7.97 22.30
C ASP A 76 12.78 -6.56 21.74
N LYS A 77 11.79 -5.68 22.01
CA LYS A 77 11.80 -4.28 21.59
C LYS A 77 12.98 -3.49 22.17
N LYS A 78 13.37 -3.72 23.43
CA LYS A 78 14.47 -2.98 24.08
C LYS A 78 15.79 -3.30 23.40
N GLN A 79 16.00 -4.57 23.06
CA GLN A 79 17.17 -5.04 22.32
C GLN A 79 17.23 -4.39 20.93
N LEU A 80 16.09 -4.35 20.20
CA LEU A 80 16.02 -3.69 18.89
C LEU A 80 16.51 -2.24 18.93
N PHE A 81 15.99 -1.43 19.85
CA PHE A 81 16.38 -0.02 19.94
C PHE A 81 17.84 0.17 20.34
N LYS A 82 18.40 -0.74 21.15
CA LYS A 82 19.82 -0.72 21.52
C LYS A 82 20.71 -0.96 20.30
N GLU A 83 20.34 -1.90 19.43
CA GLU A 83 21.10 -2.23 18.22
C GLU A 83 20.99 -1.14 17.14
N LEU A 84 19.82 -0.50 17.00
CA LEU A 84 19.60 0.58 16.01
C LEU A 84 20.19 1.95 16.39
N SER A 85 20.51 2.17 17.67
CA SER A 85 21.00 3.47 18.17
C SER A 85 22.53 3.58 18.21
N ASN A 86 23.24 2.58 17.67
CA ASN A 86 24.70 2.52 17.61
C ASN A 86 25.21 2.83 16.20
#